data_AF-A0A822HKY5-F1
#
_entry.id   AF-A0A822HKY5-F1
#
_cell.length_a   1.000
_cell.length_b   1.000
_cell.length_c   1.000
_cell.angle_alpha   90.00
_cell.angle_beta   90.00
_cell.angle_gamma   90.00
#
_symmetry.space_group_name_H-M   'P 1'
#
loop_
_entity.id
_entity.type
_entity.pdbx_description
1 polymer ?
#
loop_
_entity_poly.entity_id
_entity_poly.type
_entity_poly.pdbx_seq_one_letter_code
_entity_poly.pdbx_strand_id
1 'polypeptide(L)'
;MIIFVESARKCNALSKLLTEQNISTVEIYRGIPKEERLQRCKEFKEYKKRILVATDLIGFHMDFAAVNIVFNYDMSEDADTYIHR
;
A
#
# COMPACT_ATOMS: atom_id res chain seq x y z
N MET A 1 3.76 -4.34 -7.07
CA MET A 1 3.61 -2.87 -7.24
C MET A 1 3.05 -2.29 -5.96
N ILE A 2 3.53 -1.13 -5.53
CA ILE A 2 2.97 -0.41 -4.37
C ILE A 2 2.28 0.87 -4.86
N ILE A 3 1.12 1.17 -4.28
CA ILE A 3 0.40 2.42 -4.48
C ILE A 3 0.28 3.12 -3.12
N PHE A 4 0.86 4.31 -3.00
CA PHE A 4 0.70 5.15 -1.81
C PHE A 4 -0.47 6.10 -1.94
N VAL A 5 -1.26 6.20 -0.88
CA VAL A 5 -2.43 7.08 -0.75
C VAL A 5 -2.38 7.83 0.58
N GLU A 6 -2.94 9.03 0.62
CA GLU A 6 -2.89 9.89 1.82
C GLU A 6 -3.76 9.38 2.98
N SER A 7 -4.84 8.63 2.69
CA SER A 7 -5.84 8.27 3.69
C SER A 7 -6.29 6.81 3.62
N ALA A 8 -6.63 6.25 4.79
CA ALA A 8 -7.20 4.91 4.92
C ALA A 8 -8.51 4.74 4.14
N ARG A 9 -9.33 5.80 4.04
CA ARG A 9 -10.57 5.81 3.26
C ARG A 9 -10.28 5.61 1.78
N LYS A 10 -9.35 6.37 1.21
CA LYS A 10 -8.91 6.22 -0.18
C LYS A 10 -8.27 4.86 -0.43
N CYS A 11 -7.47 4.37 0.53
CA CYS A 11 -6.85 3.05 0.48
C CYS A 11 -7.89 1.92 0.29
N ASN A 12 -8.95 1.92 1.11
CA ASN A 12 -10.02 0.95 1.02
C ASN A 12 -10.83 1.10 -0.28
N ALA A 13 -11.19 2.33 -0.65
CA ALA A 13 -11.93 2.60 -1.88
C ALA A 13 -11.17 2.16 -3.13
N LEU A 14 -9.86 2.45 -3.21
CA LEU A 14 -9.02 2.06 -4.33
C LEU A 14 -8.83 0.54 -4.39
N SER A 15 -8.57 -0.12 -3.25
CA SER A 15 -8.46 -1.58 -3.18
C SER A 15 -9.75 -2.26 -3.65
N LYS A 16 -10.91 -1.75 -3.24
CA LYS A 16 -12.22 -2.24 -3.68
C LYS A 16 -12.40 -2.08 -5.19
N LEU A 17 -12.15 -0.89 -5.74
CA LEU A 17 -12.27 -0.62 -7.17
C LEU A 17 -11.37 -1.54 -8.01
N LEU A 18 -10.13 -1.73 -7.58
CA LEU A 18 -9.20 -2.64 -8.24
C LEU A 18 -9.67 -4.10 -8.16
N THR A 19 -10.19 -4.52 -7.01
CA THR A 19 -10.76 -5.87 -6.83
C THR A 19 -11.97 -6.09 -7.73
N GLU A 20 -12.85 -5.09 -7.89
CA GLU A 20 -13.99 -5.12 -8.82
C GLU A 20 -13.56 -5.28 -10.28
N GLN A 21 -12.36 -4.78 -10.64
CA GLN A 21 -11.74 -4.98 -11.95
C GLN A 21 -10.96 -6.31 -12.06
N ASN A 22 -11.15 -7.25 -11.13
CA ASN A 22 -10.42 -8.52 -11.04
C ASN A 22 -8.90 -8.36 -10.83
N ILE A 23 -8.47 -7.24 -10.25
CA ILE A 23 -7.07 -7.01 -9.89
C ILE A 23 -6.87 -7.33 -8.42
N SER A 24 -6.02 -8.31 -8.14
CA SER A 24 -5.74 -8.78 -6.78
C SER A 24 -4.89 -7.76 -6.00
N THR A 25 -5.54 -7.04 -5.08
CA THR A 25 -4.93 -6.05 -4.18
C THR A 25 -4.89 -6.51 -2.73
N VAL A 26 -4.07 -5.82 -1.95
CA VAL A 26 -4.12 -5.81 -0.50
C VAL A 26 -3.95 -4.39 0.02
N GLU A 27 -4.79 -3.98 0.97
CA GLU A 27 -4.67 -2.67 1.61
C GLU A 27 -4.00 -2.75 2.99
N ILE A 28 -3.10 -1.80 3.29
CA ILE A 28 -2.46 -1.67 4.59
C ILE A 28 -2.46 -0.21 5.06
N TYR A 29 -3.03 0.04 6.24
CA TYR A 29 -3.07 1.38 6.85
C TYR A 29 -3.07 1.26 8.39
N ARG A 30 -2.88 2.39 9.09
CA ARG A 30 -2.65 2.44 10.54
C ARG A 30 -3.76 1.80 11.39
N GLY A 31 -4.99 1.78 10.90
CA GLY A 31 -6.15 1.19 11.58
C GLY A 31 -6.18 -0.35 11.58
N ILE A 32 -5.29 -1.02 10.85
CA ILE A 32 -5.23 -2.48 10.80
C ILE A 32 -4.29 -2.99 11.92
N PRO A 33 -4.74 -4.00 12.71
CA PRO A 33 -3.92 -4.64 13.74
C PRO A 33 -2.55 -5.09 13.21
N LYS A 34 -1.51 -4.99 14.03
CA LYS A 34 -0.12 -5.30 13.60
C LYS A 34 0.01 -6.71 13.01
N GLU A 35 -0.61 -7.71 13.62
CA GLU A 35 -0.59 -9.10 13.14
C GLU A 35 -1.21 -9.23 11.75
N GLU A 36 -2.37 -8.61 11.53
CA GLU A 36 -3.04 -8.62 10.24
C GLU A 36 -2.22 -7.89 9.17
N ARG A 37 -1.56 -6.78 9.52
CA ARG A 37 -0.62 -6.10 8.60
C ARG A 37 0.54 -7.01 8.18
N LEU A 38 1.10 -7.79 9.11
CA LEU A 38 2.18 -8.74 8.80
C LEU A 38 1.69 -9.87 7.89
N GLN A 39 0.49 -10.38 8.13
CA GLN A 39 -0.11 -11.41 7.28
C GLN A 39 -0.35 -10.90 5.85
N ARG A 40 -0.95 -9.71 5.71
CA ARG A 40 -1.16 -9.03 4.42
C ARG A 40 0.16 -8.73 3.70
N CYS A 41 1.19 -8.31 4.44
CA CYS A 41 2.54 -8.13 3.93
C CYS A 41 3.13 -9.44 3.38
N LYS A 42 2.95 -10.54 4.11
CA LYS A 42 3.42 -11.86 3.70
C LYS A 42 2.73 -12.31 2.40
N GLU A 43 1.42 -12.11 2.27
CA GLU A 43 0.69 -12.43 1.04
C GLU A 43 1.18 -11.63 -0.17
N PHE A 44 1.53 -10.35 0.04
CA PHE A 44 2.16 -9.53 -0.99
C PHE A 44 3.57 -10.03 -1.34
N LYS A 45 4.40 -10.36 -0.35
CA LYS A 45 5.77 -10.90 -0.55
C LYS A 45 5.77 -12.28 -1.23
N GLU A 46 4.76 -13.10 -0.97
CA GLU A 46 4.56 -14.40 -1.62
C GLU A 46 3.92 -14.29 -3.01
N TYR A 47 3.78 -13.09 -3.58
CA TYR A 47 3.16 -12.82 -4.88
C TYR A 47 1.69 -13.28 -5.01
N LYS A 48 1.01 -13.59 -3.90
CA LYS A 48 -0.43 -13.92 -3.90
C LYS A 48 -1.28 -12.71 -4.27
N LYS A 49 -0.80 -11.52 -3.91
CA LYS A 49 -1.40 -10.21 -4.22
C LYS A 49 -0.43 -9.41 -5.08
N ARG A 50 -0.90 -8.86 -6.20
CA ARG A 50 -0.04 -8.18 -7.19
C ARG A 50 0.24 -6.73 -6.79
N ILE A 51 -0.72 -6.12 -6.10
CA ILE A 51 -0.70 -4.70 -5.75
C ILE A 51 -0.89 -4.56 -4.24
N LEU A 52 -0.03 -3.77 -3.61
CA LEU A 52 -0.19 -3.30 -2.25
C LEU A 52 -0.62 -1.83 -2.29
N VAL A 53 -1.74 -1.50 -1.69
CA VAL A 53 -2.20 -0.12 -1.48
C VAL A 53 -1.91 0.25 -0.03
N ALA A 54 -1.16 1.32 0.22
CA ALA A 54 -0.73 1.66 1.56
C ALA A 54 -0.75 3.17 1.84
N THR A 55 -0.85 3.54 3.12
CA THR A 55 -0.62 4.92 3.57
C THR A 55 0.83 5.10 4.01
N ASP A 56 1.39 6.30 3.84
CA ASP A 56 2.81 6.66 4.08
C ASP A 56 3.38 6.18 5.41
N LEU A 57 2.56 6.24 6.45
CA LEU A 57 2.90 5.82 7.81
C LEU A 57 3.28 4.33 7.93
N ILE A 58 2.99 3.52 6.92
CA ILE A 58 3.31 2.08 6.91
C ILE A 58 4.59 1.79 6.11
N GLY A 59 4.91 2.59 5.09
CA GLY A 59 5.97 2.32 4.11
C GLY A 59 7.35 2.16 4.74
N PHE A 60 7.65 2.99 5.73
CA PHE A 60 8.98 3.07 6.34
C PHE A 60 9.44 1.82 7.12
N HIS A 61 8.49 1.02 7.64
CA HIS A 61 8.82 -0.14 8.50
C HIS A 61 8.68 -1.49 7.81
N MET A 62 8.28 -1.52 6.53
CA MET A 62 8.17 -2.74 5.76
C MET A 62 9.34 -2.80 4.79
N ASP A 63 10.24 -3.75 5.02
CA ASP A 63 11.37 -3.99 4.14
C ASP A 63 10.85 -4.54 2.80
N PHE A 64 10.78 -3.66 1.79
CA PHE A 64 10.19 -3.89 0.47
C PHE A 64 11.27 -4.04 -0.62
N ALA A 65 12.44 -4.60 -0.29
CA ALA A 65 13.60 -4.75 -1.19
C ALA A 65 13.32 -5.40 -2.57
N ALA A 66 12.11 -5.93 -2.82
CA ALA A 66 11.69 -6.54 -4.08
C ALA A 66 10.60 -5.75 -4.86
N VAL A 67 10.33 -4.49 -4.51
CA VAL A 67 9.28 -3.70 -5.19
C VAL A 67 9.86 -2.96 -6.39
N ASN A 68 9.43 -3.38 -7.58
CA ASN A 68 9.89 -2.80 -8.85
C ASN A 68 9.25 -1.45 -9.20
N ILE A 69 8.05 -1.15 -8.66
CA ILE A 69 7.27 0.04 -9.04
C ILE A 69 6.53 0.57 -7.82
N VAL A 70 6.71 1.86 -7.55
CA VAL A 70 5.97 2.66 -6.57
C VAL A 70 5.16 3.73 -7.31
N PHE A 71 3.88 3.85 -6.99
CA PHE A 71 2.98 4.85 -7.55
C PHE A 71 2.41 5.72 -6.43
N ASN A 72 2.71 7.01 -6.47
CA ASN A 72 2.13 7.99 -5.54
C ASN A 72 0.80 8.47 -6.12
N TYR A 73 -0.31 7.91 -5.63
CA TYR A 73 -1.66 8.23 -6.13
C TYR A 73 -2.10 9.63 -5.71
N ASP A 74 -1.76 10.03 -4.49
CA ASP A 74 -1.95 11.39 -4.00
C ASP A 74 -0.58 12.10 -4.02
N MET A 75 -0.52 13.25 -4.71
CA MET A 75 0.68 14.10 -4.69
C MET A 75 0.89 14.59 -3.25
N SER A 76 2.10 14.41 -2.71
CA SER A 76 2.44 14.89 -1.38
C SER A 76 2.24 16.40 -1.31
N GLU A 77 1.67 16.90 -0.20
CA GLU A 77 1.50 18.34 0.03
C GLU A 77 2.86 19.07 0.16
N ASP A 78 3.92 18.34 0.51
CA ASP A 78 5.28 18.84 0.67
C ASP A 78 6.32 17.95 -0.04
N ALA A 79 7.40 18.57 -0.53
CA ALA A 79 8.47 17.92 -1.28
C ALA A 79 9.23 16.87 -0.46
N ASP A 80 9.38 17.07 0.85
CA ASP A 80 10.10 16.16 1.74
C ASP A 80 9.36 14.82 1.85
N THR A 81 8.03 14.87 1.98
CA THR A 81 7.16 13.69 2.01
C THR A 81 7.17 12.93 0.67
N TYR A 82 7.40 13.60 -0.46
CA TYR A 82 7.54 12.92 -1.75
C TYR A 82 8.84 12.12 -1.87
N ILE A 83 9.97 12.65 -1.35
CA ILE A 83 11.27 11.98 -1.41
C ILE A 83 11.33 10.76 -0.48
N HIS A 84 10.59 10.79 0.63
CA HIS A 84 10.56 9.72 1.62
C HIS A 84 9.55 8.58 1.34
N ARG A 85 8.73 8.69 0.27
CA ARG A 85 7.78 7.66 -0.20
C ARG A 85 8.41 6.76 -1.27
#